data_AF-K0VYV7-F1
#
_entry.id   AF-K0VYV7-F1
#
_cell.length_a   1.000
_cell.length_b   1.000
_cell.length_c   1.000
_cell.angle_alpha   90.00
_cell.angle_beta   90.00
_cell.angle_gamma   90.00
#
_symmetry.space_group_name_H-M   'P 1'
#
loop_
_entity.id
_entity.type
_entity.pdbx_description
1 polymer ?
#
loop_
_entity_poly.entity_id
_entity_poly.type
_entity_poly.pdbx_seq_one_letter_code
_entity_poly.pdbx_strand_id
1 'polypeptide(L)' 'MKASGKTYEAYIYPDVNHGFHNDSTPRYDEAAAKLAWQRTVDWFKKYLA' A
#
# COMPACT_ATOMS: atom_id res chain seq x y z
N MET A 1 16.10 6.98 2.76
CA MET A 1 15.49 5.87 3.54
C MET A 1 16.57 5.02 4.21
N LYS A 2 17.28 4.13 3.48
CA LYS A 2 18.26 3.20 4.09
C LYS A 2 19.39 3.90 4.85
N ALA A 3 20.00 4.94 4.26
CA ALA A 3 21.09 5.68 4.90
C ALA A 3 20.65 6.75 5.92
N SER A 4 19.33 6.98 6.06
CA SER A 4 18.80 8.13 6.82
C SER A 4 18.15 7.75 8.16
N GLY A 5 18.25 6.48 8.58
CA GLY A 5 17.69 5.98 9.84
C GLY A 5 16.18 6.19 9.97
N LYS A 6 15.45 6.19 8.86
CA LYS A 6 14.00 6.43 8.86
C LYS A 6 13.26 5.11 8.98
N THR A 7 12.23 5.08 9.81
CA THR A 7 11.29 3.95 9.90
C THR A 7 10.38 3.96 8.68
N TYR A 8 10.40 2.89 7.89
CA TYR A 8 9.55 2.75 6.71
C TYR A 8 9.34 1.28 6.36
N GLU A 9 8.24 1.03 5.67
CA GLU A 9 7.98 -0.21 4.94
C GLU A 9 7.69 0.13 3.49
N ALA A 10 8.08 -0.75 2.57
CA ALA A 10 7.81 -0.60 1.14
C ALA A 10 7.38 -1.94 0.58
N TYR A 11 6.28 -1.95 -0.16
CA TYR A 11 5.69 -3.14 -0.75
C TYR A 11 5.58 -2.95 -2.26
N ILE A 12 6.07 -3.95 -3.00
CA ILE A 12 5.82 -4.07 -4.44
C ILE A 12 4.72 -5.11 -4.60
N TYR A 13 3.67 -4.73 -5.32
CA TYR A 13 2.57 -5.62 -5.66
C TYR A 13 2.86 -6.19 -7.06
N PRO A 14 3.09 -7.51 -7.20
CA PRO A 14 3.35 -8.10 -8.51
C PRO A 14 2.09 -8.03 -9.38
N ASP A 15 2.29 -8.06 -10.69
CA ASP A 15 1.23 -8.23 -11.71
C ASP A 15 0.16 -7.14 -11.76
N VAL A 16 0.38 -5.99 -11.10
CA VAL A 16 -0.50 -4.82 -11.15
C VAL A 16 0.20 -3.61 -11.76
N ASN A 17 -0.59 -2.71 -12.34
CA ASN A 17 -0.11 -1.45 -12.90
C ASN A 17 -0.31 -0.27 -11.94
N HIS A 18 0.28 0.88 -12.28
CA HIS A 18 0.00 2.12 -11.57
C HIS A 18 -1.52 2.40 -11.52
N GLY A 19 -2.02 2.75 -10.33
CA GLY A 19 -3.45 2.99 -10.11
C GLY A 19 -4.29 1.75 -9.79
N PHE A 20 -3.67 0.64 -9.36
CA PHE A 20 -4.37 -0.59 -8.98
C PHE A 20 -5.42 -0.44 -7.88
N HIS A 21 -5.35 0.63 -7.08
CA HIS A 21 -6.33 0.93 -6.03
C HIS A 21 -7.54 1.75 -6.55
N ASN A 22 -7.52 2.24 -7.79
CA ASN A 22 -8.62 3.04 -8.33
C ASN A 22 -9.70 2.13 -8.96
N ASP A 23 -10.73 1.85 -8.17
CA ASP A 23 -11.89 1.01 -8.50
C ASP A 23 -12.78 1.53 -9.65
N SER A 24 -12.63 2.79 -10.04
CA SER A 24 -13.35 3.37 -11.20
C SER A 24 -12.68 3.10 -12.55
N THR A 25 -11.59 2.31 -12.57
CA THR A 25 -10.76 2.13 -13.77
C THR A 25 -10.50 0.66 -14.08
N PRO A 26 -10.21 0.29 -15.35
CA PRO A 26 -9.87 -1.09 -15.72
C PRO A 26 -8.56 -1.62 -15.10
N ARG A 27 -7.80 -0.78 -14.41
CA ARG A 27 -6.53 -1.16 -13.76
C ARG A 27 -6.73 -1.64 -12.33
N TYR A 28 -7.95 -1.54 -11.80
CA TYR A 28 -8.28 -1.97 -10.46
C TYR A 28 -7.92 -3.45 -10.25
N ASP A 29 -7.19 -3.72 -9.18
CA ASP A 29 -6.92 -5.06 -8.68
C ASP A 29 -7.42 -5.15 -7.23
N GLU A 30 -8.51 -5.87 -7.03
CA GLU A 30 -9.19 -5.94 -5.72
C GLU A 30 -8.31 -6.53 -4.62
N ALA A 31 -7.52 -7.55 -4.94
CA ALA A 31 -6.67 -8.22 -3.97
C ALA A 31 -5.53 -7.30 -3.50
N ALA A 32 -4.83 -6.66 -4.44
CA ALA A 32 -3.76 -5.72 -4.16
C ALA A 32 -4.30 -4.48 -3.45
N ALA A 33 -5.44 -3.94 -3.87
CA ALA A 33 -6.08 -2.78 -3.25
C ALA A 33 -6.45 -3.06 -1.79
N LYS A 34 -7.15 -4.16 -1.51
CA LYS A 34 -7.53 -4.55 -0.14
C LYS A 34 -6.31 -4.78 0.75
N LEU A 35 -5.27 -5.45 0.25
CA LEU A 35 -4.04 -5.69 1.01
C LEU A 35 -3.28 -4.38 1.29
N ALA A 36 -3.19 -3.48 0.32
CA ALA A 36 -2.59 -2.15 0.51
C ALA A 36 -3.36 -1.31 1.52
N TRP A 37 -4.69 -1.33 1.46
CA TRP A 37 -5.54 -0.60 2.40
C TRP A 37 -5.40 -1.13 3.83
N GLN A 38 -5.41 -2.45 4.01
CA GLN A 38 -5.21 -3.08 5.32
C GLN A 38 -3.88 -2.66 5.95
N ARG A 39 -2.77 -2.76 5.20
CA ARG A 39 -1.44 -2.33 5.66
C ARG A 39 -1.40 -0.85 6.04
N THR A 40 -2.10 -0.01 5.28
CA THR A 40 -2.17 1.44 5.53
C THR A 40 -2.89 1.74 6.85
N VAL A 41 -4.05 1.12 7.07
CA VAL A 41 -4.82 1.30 8.31
C VAL A 41 -4.04 0.74 9.51
N ASP A 42 -3.37 -0.40 9.38
CA ASP A 42 -2.56 -0.97 10.46
C ASP A 42 -1.34 -0.11 10.79
N TRP A 43 -0.74 0.53 9.78
CA TRP A 43 0.29 1.54 10.00
C TRP A 43 -0.26 2.73 10.81
N PHE A 44 -1.44 3.23 10.47
CA PHE A 44 -2.07 4.30 11.24
C PHE A 44 -2.37 3.88 12.69
N LYS A 45 -2.92 2.68 12.91
CA LYS A 45 -3.12 2.15 14.27
C LYS A 45 -1.82 2.08 15.07
N LYS A 46 -0.70 1.75 14.43
CA LYS A 46 0.61 1.63 15.08
C LYS A 46 1.19 2.98 15.53
N TYR A 47 0.89 4.06 14.81
CA TYR A 47 1.57 5.36 15.03
C TYR A 47 0.65 6.52 15.43
N LEU A 48 -0.67 6.37 15.36
CA LEU A 48 -1.65 7.44 15.64
C LEU A 48 -2.68 7.09 16.73
N ALA A 49 -2.70 5.85 17.24
CA ALA A 49 -3.65 5.42 18.27
C ALA A 49 -3.20 5.81 19.68
#